data_AF-A0A8G2EXM6-F1
#
_entry.id   AF-A0A8G2EXM6-F1
#
_cell.length_a   1.000
_cell.length_b   1.000
_cell.length_c   1.000
_cell.angle_alpha   90.00
_cell.angle_beta   90.00
_cell.angle_gamma   90.00
#
_symmetry.space_group_name_H-M   'P 1'
#
loop_
_entity.id
_entity.type
_entity.pdbx_description
1 polymer ?
#
loop_
_entity_poly.entity_id
_entity_poly.type
_entity_poly.pdbx_seq_one_letter_code
_entity_poly.pdbx_strand_id
1 'polypeptide(L)'
;MRALVLAAALSFAATPAFAGKLLEAAPEAMKSYAEQAGYILSSIAVCGGDAEEETYFRSLARDNLVQLGADDEDLGFLEYNMEAAARTAKPRKRDCGEDGAVPVASDLFLYRNIIEKALKGG
;
A
#
# COMPACT_ATOMS: atom_id res chain seq x y z
N MET A 1 -40.57 36.38 -14.63
CA MET A 1 -39.99 35.24 -15.38
C MET A 1 -38.85 34.66 -14.54
N ARG A 2 -38.75 33.33 -14.56
CA ARG A 2 -37.95 32.39 -13.75
C ARG A 2 -36.60 32.90 -13.20
N ALA A 3 -36.45 32.83 -11.87
CA ALA A 3 -35.16 32.73 -11.21
C ALA A 3 -34.69 31.27 -11.26
N LEU A 4 -33.55 31.02 -11.90
CA LEU A 4 -32.86 29.73 -11.89
C LEU A 4 -31.94 29.70 -10.67
N VAL A 5 -32.30 28.89 -9.67
CA VAL A 5 -31.41 28.55 -8.56
C VAL A 5 -30.53 27.39 -9.02
N LEU A 6 -29.26 27.65 -9.29
CA LEU A 6 -28.24 26.61 -9.45
C LEU A 6 -27.92 26.04 -8.07
N ALA A 7 -28.49 24.88 -7.75
CA ALA A 7 -28.03 24.05 -6.63
C ALA A 7 -26.79 23.28 -7.10
N ALA A 8 -25.60 23.77 -6.74
CA ALA A 8 -24.36 23.03 -6.90
C ALA A 8 -24.37 21.85 -5.90
N ALA A 9 -24.53 20.64 -6.43
CA ALA A 9 -24.37 19.41 -5.68
C ALA A 9 -22.89 19.26 -5.30
N LEU A 10 -22.56 19.58 -4.05
CA LEU A 10 -21.30 19.21 -3.41
C LEU A 10 -21.30 17.69 -3.25
N SER A 11 -20.78 16.99 -4.26
CA SER A 11 -20.40 15.58 -4.13
C SER A 11 -19.22 15.49 -3.17
N PHE A 12 -19.51 15.43 -1.86
CA PHE A 12 -18.54 14.97 -0.88
C PHE A 12 -18.22 13.52 -1.22
N ALA A 13 -17.11 13.30 -1.93
CA ALA A 13 -16.47 12.00 -1.99
C ALA A 13 -15.99 11.69 -0.57
N ALA A 14 -16.83 11.04 0.22
CA ALA A 14 -16.43 10.47 1.50
C ALA A 14 -15.43 9.36 1.18
N THR A 15 -14.14 9.70 1.23
CA THR A 15 -13.10 8.68 1.34
C THR A 15 -13.42 7.87 2.59
N PRO A 16 -13.49 6.53 2.51
CA PRO A 16 -13.67 5.72 3.71
C PRO A 16 -12.57 6.11 4.69
N ALA A 17 -12.98 6.63 5.85
CA ALA A 17 -12.06 6.88 6.95
C ALA A 17 -11.72 5.50 7.50
N PHE A 18 -10.64 4.91 6.97
CA PHE A 18 -10.03 3.76 7.60
C PHE A 18 -9.42 4.26 8.92
N ALA A 19 -9.98 3.83 10.03
CA ALA A 19 -9.61 4.15 11.40
C ALA A 19 -8.70 3.05 12.01
N GLY A 20 -7.99 2.31 11.15
CA GLY A 20 -7.02 1.30 11.59
C GLY A 20 -5.90 1.93 12.40
N LYS A 21 -5.44 1.22 13.44
CA LYS A 21 -4.44 1.72 14.38
C LYS A 21 -3.16 2.20 13.69
N LEU A 22 -2.65 1.46 12.70
CA LEU A 22 -1.44 1.86 11.98
C LEU A 22 -1.71 3.06 11.06
N LEU A 23 -2.90 3.14 10.46
CA LEU A 23 -3.32 4.26 9.64
C LEU A 23 -3.48 5.55 10.43
N GLU A 24 -4.00 5.49 11.65
CA GLU A 24 -4.04 6.65 12.54
C GLU A 24 -2.63 7.10 12.94
N ALA A 25 -1.74 6.15 13.22
CA ALA A 25 -0.38 6.47 13.64
C ALA A 25 0.52 7.01 12.52
N ALA A 26 0.40 6.46 11.30
CA ALA A 26 1.32 6.74 10.21
C ALA A 26 0.66 6.61 8.81
N PRO A 27 -0.32 7.46 8.47
CA PRO A 27 -1.14 7.29 7.25
C PRO A 27 -0.31 7.31 5.96
N GLU A 28 0.65 8.24 5.85
CA GLU A 28 1.50 8.35 4.66
C GLU A 28 2.50 7.19 4.54
N ALA A 29 3.00 6.68 5.65
CA ALA A 29 3.89 5.53 5.64
C ALA A 29 3.14 4.23 5.31
N MET A 30 1.89 4.08 5.79
CA MET A 30 1.00 2.99 5.41
C MET A 30 0.70 3.00 3.91
N LYS A 31 0.39 4.17 3.36
CA LYS A 31 0.20 4.33 1.92
C LYS A 31 1.46 3.98 1.14
N SER A 32 2.61 4.52 1.53
CA SER A 32 3.88 4.28 0.85
C SER A 32 4.32 2.81 0.94
N TYR A 33 4.06 2.16 2.08
CA TYR A 33 4.27 0.72 2.26
C TYR A 33 3.40 -0.09 1.28
N ALA A 34 2.10 0.22 1.19
CA ALA A 34 1.18 -0.47 0.29
C ALA A 34 1.54 -0.25 -1.19
N GLU A 35 1.90 0.98 -1.58
CA GLU A 35 2.36 1.30 -2.94
C GLU A 35 3.64 0.52 -3.31
N GLN A 36 4.60 0.46 -2.39
CA GLN A 36 5.84 -0.29 -2.59
C GLN A 36 5.60 -1.80 -2.66
N ALA A 37 4.74 -2.33 -1.79
CA ALA A 37 4.30 -3.73 -1.86
C ALA A 37 3.62 -4.02 -3.20
N GLY A 38 2.78 -3.11 -3.69
CA GLY A 38 2.13 -3.25 -4.99
C GLY A 38 3.12 -3.24 -6.15
N TYR A 39 4.14 -2.39 -6.10
CA TYR A 39 5.23 -2.41 -7.07
C TYR A 39 5.96 -3.77 -7.08
N ILE A 40 6.34 -4.29 -5.91
CA ILE A 40 7.01 -5.58 -5.81
C ILE A 40 6.12 -6.70 -6.35
N LEU A 41 4.85 -6.73 -5.94
CA LEU A 41 3.88 -7.70 -6.44
C LEU A 41 3.78 -7.68 -7.97
N SER A 42 3.74 -6.50 -8.60
CA SER A 42 3.71 -6.38 -10.06
C SER A 42 4.99 -6.90 -10.74
N SER A 43 6.11 -6.88 -10.03
CA SER A 43 7.42 -7.28 -10.57
C SER A 43 7.59 -8.80 -10.67
N ILE A 44 6.86 -9.59 -9.86
CA ILE A 44 7.00 -11.05 -9.77
C ILE A 44 6.85 -11.70 -11.15
N ALA A 45 5.75 -11.45 -11.87
CA ALA A 45 5.53 -11.99 -13.21
C ALA A 45 6.58 -11.50 -14.23
N VAL A 46 7.08 -10.25 -14.10
CA VAL A 46 8.13 -9.71 -14.99
C VAL A 46 9.47 -10.40 -14.75
N CYS A 47 9.74 -10.80 -13.51
CA CYS A 47 10.95 -11.51 -13.11
C CYS A 47 10.85 -13.04 -13.28
N GLY A 48 9.71 -13.55 -13.77
CA GLY A 48 9.49 -14.96 -14.05
C GLY A 48 8.93 -15.78 -12.89
N GLY A 49 8.48 -15.11 -11.82
CA GLY A 49 7.77 -15.74 -10.72
C GLY A 49 6.35 -16.18 -11.10
N ASP A 50 5.78 -17.06 -10.28
CA ASP A 50 4.47 -17.65 -10.50
C ASP A 50 3.42 -17.19 -9.46
N ALA A 51 2.22 -17.77 -9.55
CA ALA A 51 1.11 -17.43 -8.66
C ALA A 51 1.35 -17.85 -7.20
N GLU A 52 2.19 -18.86 -6.94
CA GLU A 52 2.55 -19.25 -5.57
C GLU A 52 3.46 -18.18 -4.96
N GLU A 53 4.41 -17.65 -5.74
CA GLU A 53 5.27 -16.55 -5.31
C GLU A 53 4.49 -15.25 -5.07
N GLU A 54 3.51 -14.93 -5.93
CA GLU A 54 2.58 -13.81 -5.68
C GLU A 54 1.80 -13.99 -4.37
N THR A 55 1.29 -15.19 -4.11
CA THR A 55 0.53 -15.50 -2.89
C THR A 55 1.41 -15.41 -1.64
N TYR A 56 2.63 -15.94 -1.73
CA TYR A 56 3.63 -15.83 -0.69
C TYR A 56 3.95 -14.38 -0.38
N PHE A 57 4.20 -13.55 -1.41
CA PHE A 57 4.54 -12.16 -1.21
C PHE A 57 3.39 -11.35 -0.60
N ARG A 58 2.14 -11.57 -1.04
CA ARG A 58 0.96 -10.94 -0.42
C ARG A 58 0.85 -11.28 1.07
N SER A 59 1.09 -12.54 1.42
CA SER A 59 1.11 -12.99 2.82
C SER A 59 2.23 -12.33 3.60
N LEU A 60 3.43 -12.24 3.04
CA LEU A 60 4.58 -11.56 3.66
C LEU A 60 4.31 -10.07 3.92
N ALA A 61 3.71 -9.36 2.97
CA ALA A 61 3.36 -7.94 3.14
C ALA A 61 2.32 -7.76 4.26
N ARG A 62 1.30 -8.63 4.31
CA ARG A 62 0.30 -8.67 5.38
C ARG A 62 0.95 -8.94 6.75
N ASP A 63 1.74 -10.00 6.85
CA ASP A 63 2.34 -10.46 8.10
C ASP A 63 3.28 -9.43 8.72
N ASN A 64 3.99 -8.66 7.88
CA ASN A 64 4.84 -7.55 8.32
C ASN A 64 4.06 -6.48 9.10
N LEU A 65 2.83 -6.16 8.69
CA LEU A 65 1.98 -5.21 9.40
C LEU A 65 1.26 -5.85 10.59
N VAL A 66 0.85 -7.12 10.49
CA VAL A 66 0.28 -7.88 11.62
C VAL A 66 1.27 -7.94 12.79
N GLN A 67 2.57 -8.09 12.54
CA GLN A 67 3.61 -8.02 13.58
C GLN A 67 3.66 -6.68 14.32
N LEU A 68 3.16 -5.61 13.71
CA LEU A 68 3.04 -4.28 14.33
C LEU A 68 1.67 -4.07 15.00
N GLY A 69 0.78 -5.07 14.93
CA GLY A 69 -0.56 -5.03 15.48
C GLY A 69 -1.59 -4.41 14.55
N ALA A 70 -1.43 -4.58 13.22
CA ALA A 70 -2.46 -4.22 12.25
C ALA A 70 -3.78 -4.94 12.52
N ASP A 71 -4.87 -4.18 12.43
CA ASP A 71 -6.25 -4.69 12.50
C ASP A 71 -6.85 -4.89 11.09
N ASP A 72 -8.12 -5.28 11.02
CA ASP A 72 -8.80 -5.54 9.75
C ASP A 72 -8.89 -4.30 8.85
N GLU A 73 -8.94 -3.09 9.42
CA GLU A 73 -9.01 -1.85 8.64
C GLU A 73 -7.65 -1.51 8.03
N ASP A 74 -6.56 -1.67 8.79
CA ASP A 74 -5.18 -1.53 8.30
C ASP A 74 -4.91 -2.52 7.16
N LEU A 75 -5.35 -3.77 7.30
CA LEU A 75 -5.13 -4.82 6.30
C LEU A 75 -6.02 -4.63 5.08
N GLY A 76 -7.26 -4.18 5.24
CA GLY A 76 -8.12 -3.81 4.12
C GLY A 76 -7.55 -2.63 3.32
N PHE A 77 -6.98 -1.64 4.01
CA PHE A 77 -6.28 -0.54 3.36
C PHE A 77 -5.04 -1.02 2.59
N LEU A 78 -4.22 -1.89 3.21
CA LEU A 78 -3.05 -2.49 2.57
C LEU A 78 -3.47 -3.19 1.27
N GLU A 79 -4.44 -4.10 1.35
CA GLU A 79 -4.87 -4.89 0.20
C GLU A 79 -5.38 -4.01 -0.94
N TYR A 80 -6.27 -3.06 -0.64
CA TYR A 80 -6.81 -2.14 -1.64
C TYR A 80 -5.71 -1.34 -2.37
N ASN A 81 -4.80 -0.72 -1.61
CA ASN A 81 -3.77 0.15 -2.18
C ASN A 81 -2.66 -0.64 -2.87
N MET A 82 -2.26 -1.79 -2.30
CA MET A 82 -1.29 -2.70 -2.90
C MET A 82 -1.78 -3.19 -4.26
N GLU A 83 -3.04 -3.59 -4.37
CA GLU A 83 -3.61 -4.01 -5.66
C GLU A 83 -3.75 -2.86 -6.66
N ALA A 84 -4.15 -1.67 -6.20
CA ALA A 84 -4.23 -0.50 -7.06
C ALA A 84 -2.85 -0.12 -7.61
N ALA A 85 -1.82 -0.14 -6.77
CA ALA A 85 -0.44 0.09 -7.18
C ALA A 85 0.06 -1.00 -8.13
N ALA A 86 -0.17 -2.28 -7.83
CA ALA A 86 0.25 -3.38 -8.70
C ALA A 86 -0.35 -3.30 -10.12
N ARG A 87 -1.62 -2.90 -10.24
CA ARG A 87 -2.30 -2.72 -11.53
C ARG A 87 -1.73 -1.58 -12.38
N THR A 88 -1.11 -0.58 -11.75
CA THR A 88 -0.65 0.64 -12.44
C THR A 88 0.87 0.74 -12.54
N ALA A 89 1.59 -0.09 -11.78
CA ALA A 89 3.03 -0.19 -11.80
C ALA A 89 3.56 -0.66 -13.16
N LYS A 90 4.79 -0.24 -13.47
CA LYS A 90 5.51 -0.59 -14.71
C LYS A 90 6.90 -1.10 -14.35
N PRO A 91 7.00 -2.27 -13.70
CA PRO A 91 8.29 -2.85 -13.33
C PRO A 91 9.10 -3.18 -14.58
N ARG A 92 10.42 -3.12 -14.46
CA ARG A 92 11.36 -3.34 -15.56
C ARG A 92 12.19 -4.57 -15.26
N LYS A 93 12.65 -5.27 -16.30
CA LYS A 93 13.55 -6.44 -16.15
C LYS A 93 14.82 -6.17 -15.33
N ARG A 94 15.32 -4.92 -15.34
CA ARG A 94 16.49 -4.54 -14.53
C ARG A 94 16.21 -4.55 -13.02
N ASP A 95 14.94 -4.46 -12.63
CA ASP A 95 14.53 -4.48 -11.24
C ASP A 95 14.57 -5.90 -10.64
N CYS A 96 14.78 -6.94 -11.47
CA CYS A 96 14.92 -8.33 -11.07
C CYS A 96 16.35 -8.73 -10.65
N GLY A 97 17.36 -7.90 -10.96
CA GLY A 97 18.73 -8.11 -10.51
C GLY A 97 18.99 -7.44 -9.18
N GLU A 98 20.05 -7.83 -8.47
CA GLU A 98 20.37 -7.30 -7.13
C GLU A 98 20.38 -5.77 -7.06
N ASP A 99 20.98 -5.11 -8.06
CA ASP A 99 21.05 -3.64 -8.16
C ASP A 99 19.68 -2.94 -8.18
N GLY A 100 18.64 -3.64 -8.64
CA GLY A 100 17.27 -3.14 -8.69
C GLY A 100 16.38 -3.68 -7.56
N ALA A 101 16.54 -4.95 -7.21
CA ALA A 101 15.73 -5.63 -6.20
C ALA A 101 16.04 -5.13 -4.78
N VAL A 102 17.31 -4.89 -4.46
CA VAL A 102 17.72 -4.45 -3.11
C VAL A 102 17.13 -3.09 -2.75
N PRO A 103 17.21 -2.03 -3.58
CA PRO A 103 16.55 -0.75 -3.28
C PRO A 103 15.04 -0.89 -3.14
N VAL A 104 14.39 -1.64 -4.03
CA VAL A 104 12.94 -1.86 -4.01
C VAL A 104 12.50 -2.55 -2.70
N ALA A 105 13.22 -3.57 -2.25
CA ALA A 105 12.94 -4.21 -0.96
C ALA A 105 13.28 -3.29 0.23
N SER A 106 14.35 -2.51 0.13
CA SER A 106 14.78 -1.58 1.20
C SER A 106 13.73 -0.52 1.49
N ASP A 107 13.08 0.02 0.46
CA ASP A 107 12.01 1.01 0.62
C ASP A 107 10.80 0.43 1.37
N LEU A 108 10.45 -0.84 1.14
CA LEU A 108 9.38 -1.52 1.88
C LEU A 108 9.69 -1.57 3.38
N PHE A 109 10.91 -1.97 3.75
CA PHE A 109 11.34 -2.03 5.14
C PHE A 109 11.55 -0.66 5.78
N LEU A 110 11.92 0.36 4.99
CA LEU A 110 11.98 1.75 5.44
C LEU A 110 10.59 2.21 5.92
N TYR A 111 9.54 2.01 5.12
CA TYR A 111 8.20 2.42 5.51
C TYR A 111 7.66 1.62 6.68
N ARG A 112 7.92 0.30 6.74
CA ARG A 112 7.61 -0.51 7.92
C ARG A 112 8.24 0.06 9.20
N ASN A 113 9.51 0.48 9.14
CA ASN A 113 10.22 1.08 10.28
C ASN A 113 9.60 2.41 10.70
N ILE A 114 9.18 3.24 9.74
CA ILE A 114 8.50 4.52 10.02
C ILE A 114 7.18 4.27 10.76
N ILE A 115 6.37 3.30 10.32
CA ILE A 115 5.14 2.89 11.01
C ILE A 115 5.45 2.42 12.43
N GLU A 116 6.43 1.51 12.59
CA GLU A 116 6.83 0.99 13.90
C GLU A 116 7.30 2.10 14.86
N LYS A 117 8.03 3.10 14.37
CA LYS A 117 8.46 4.25 15.17
C LYS A 117 7.29 5.14 15.58
N ALA A 118 6.34 5.40 14.68
CA ALA A 118 5.15 6.18 14.98
C ALA A 118 4.34 5.53 16.12
N LEU A 119 4.22 4.20 16.11
CA LEU A 119 3.54 3.44 17.17
C LEU A 119 4.24 3.52 18.54
N LYS A 120 5.55 3.77 18.59
CA LYS A 120 6.34 3.87 19.84
C LYS A 120 6.47 5.30 20.37
N GLY A 121 6.20 6.29 19.53
CA GLY A 121 6.32 7.71 19.84
C GLY A 121 4.99 8.45 20.06
N GLY A 122 3.86 7.75 19.87
CA GLY A 122 2.50 8.23 20.15
C GLY A 122 2.03 7.90 21.56
#